data_AF-B6BV18-F1
#
_entry.id   AF-B6BV18-F1
#
_cell.length_a   1.000
_cell.length_b   1.000
_cell.length_c   1.000
_cell.angle_alpha   90.00
_cell.angle_beta   90.00
_cell.angle_gamma   90.00
#
_symmetry.space_group_name_H-M   'P 1'
#
loop_
_entity.id
_entity.type
_entity.pdbx_description
1 polymer ?
#
loop_
_entity_poly.entity_id
_entity_poly.type
_entity_poly.pdbx_seq_one_letter_code
_entity_poly.pdbx_strand_id
1 'polypeptide(L)' 'MSSVTLVPSESGVFDITCNQSLIFSRKEENGFIDVAIIKQRIRDLIDPDRSLGHVDNVR' A
#
# COMPACT_ATOMS: atom_id res chain seq x y z
N MET A 1 1.29 -9.32 17.41
CA MET A 1 2.54 -8.77 16.83
C MET A 1 2.18 -8.16 15.49
N SER A 2 2.66 -6.95 15.19
CA SER A 2 2.55 -6.33 13.86
C SER A 2 3.85 -6.56 13.10
N SER A 3 3.77 -6.94 11.82
CA SER A 3 4.94 -7.21 10.98
C SER A 3 4.74 -6.71 9.56
N VAL A 4 5.86 -6.46 8.89
CA VAL A 4 5.93 -6.31 7.43
C VAL A 4 6.78 -7.46 6.92
N THR A 5 6.31 -8.17 5.91
CA THR A 5 6.99 -9.33 5.34
C THR A 5 7.35 -9.04 3.89
N LEU A 6 8.61 -9.27 3.53
CA LEU A 6 9.06 -9.27 2.15
C LEU A 6 9.04 -10.70 1.63
N VAL A 7 8.23 -10.95 0.59
CA VAL A 7 8.03 -12.28 0.01
C VAL A 7 8.65 -12.31 -1.40
N PRO A 8 9.69 -13.13 -1.65
CA PRO A 8 10.20 -13.33 -3.00
C PRO A 8 9.10 -13.80 -3.94
N SER A 9 9.03 -13.22 -5.13
CA SER A 9 8.01 -13.52 -6.14
C SER A 9 8.65 -13.67 -7.52
N GLU A 10 7.85 -14.08 -8.50
CA GLU A 10 8.27 -14.15 -9.89
C GLU A 10 8.71 -12.77 -10.43
N SER A 11 9.47 -12.80 -11.53
CA SER A 11 9.96 -11.58 -12.17
C SER A 11 8.81 -10.66 -12.57
N GLY A 12 8.94 -9.36 -12.26
CA GLY A 12 7.95 -8.34 -12.61
C GLY A 12 6.76 -8.24 -11.66
N VAL A 13 6.65 -9.11 -10.65
CA VAL A 13 5.62 -9.02 -9.61
C VAL A 13 6.02 -7.97 -8.57
N PHE A 14 5.12 -7.02 -8.33
CA PHE A 14 5.22 -6.08 -7.21
C PHE A 14 3.81 -5.82 -6.68
N ASP A 15 3.41 -6.68 -5.75
CA ASP A 15 2.11 -6.65 -5.10
C ASP A 15 2.29 -6.32 -3.62
N ILE A 16 1.41 -5.46 -3.10
CA ILE A 16 1.39 -5.07 -1.69
C ILE A 16 0.04 -5.47 -1.13
N THR A 17 0.06 -6.29 -0.08
CA THR A 17 -1.15 -6.68 0.66
C THR A 17 -1.10 -6.16 2.09
N CYS A 18 -2.27 -5.83 2.64
CA CYS A 18 -2.44 -5.51 4.06
C CYS A 18 -3.62 -6.33 4.58
N ASN A 19 -3.41 -7.10 5.66
CA ASN A 19 -4.43 -7.97 6.23
C ASN A 19 -5.15 -8.84 5.17
N GLN A 20 -4.39 -9.44 4.24
CA GLN A 20 -4.88 -10.25 3.12
C GLN A 20 -5.64 -9.50 2.02
N SER A 21 -5.85 -8.19 2.15
CA SER A 21 -6.41 -7.33 1.10
C SER A 21 -5.30 -6.80 0.19
N LEU A 22 -5.48 -6.93 -1.12
CA LEU A 22 -4.59 -6.32 -2.12
C LEU A 22 -4.75 -4.79 -2.07
N ILE A 23 -3.64 -4.10 -1.80
CA ILE A 23 -3.58 -2.64 -1.72
C ILE A 23 -3.00 -2.04 -3.01
N PHE A 24 -2.07 -2.74 -3.64
CA PHE A 24 -1.48 -2.30 -4.91
C PHE A 24 -0.99 -3.52 -5.68
N SER A 25 -1.19 -3.51 -7.00
CA SER A 25 -0.50 -4.42 -7.92
C SER A 25 0.07 -3.67 -9.10
N ARG A 26 1.37 -3.85 -9.34
CA ARG A 26 2.05 -3.27 -10.52
C ARG A 26 1.42 -3.73 -11.83
N LYS A 27 0.91 -4.97 -11.87
CA LYS A 27 0.28 -5.55 -13.06
C LYS A 27 -1.06 -4.88 -13.38
N GLU A 28 -1.86 -4.60 -12.35
CA GLU A 28 -3.18 -3.99 -12.51
C GLU A 28 -3.10 -2.48 -12.76
N GLU A 29 -2.20 -1.80 -12.06
CA GLU A 29 -2.08 -0.34 -12.10
C GLU A 29 -1.07 0.17 -13.14
N ASN A 30 -0.41 -0.74 -13.85
CA ASN A 30 0.52 -0.49 -14.95
C ASN A 30 1.53 0.64 -14.65
N GLY A 31 2.20 0.57 -13.50
CA GLY A 31 3.10 1.64 -13.08
C GLY A 31 3.72 1.46 -11.70
N PHE A 32 4.24 2.55 -11.16
CA PHE A 32 4.71 2.66 -9.78
C PHE A 32 3.75 3.55 -9.01
N ILE A 33 3.68 3.32 -7.70
CA ILE A 33 2.83 4.05 -6.78
C ILE A 33 3.70 4.86 -5.82
N ASP A 34 3.26 6.08 -5.52
CA ASP A 34 3.91 6.90 -4.51
C ASP A 34 3.69 6.32 -3.10
N VAL A 35 4.70 6.42 -2.25
CA VAL A 35 4.62 5.98 -0.84
C VAL A 35 3.51 6.69 -0.07
N ALA A 36 3.18 7.94 -0.41
CA ALA A 36 2.07 8.68 0.16
C ALA A 36 0.75 7.95 -0.08
N ILE A 37 0.51 7.50 -1.31
CA ILE A 37 -0.71 6.76 -1.67
C ILE A 37 -0.76 5.40 -0.97
N ILE A 38 0.38 4.69 -0.86
CA ILE A 38 0.43 3.43 -0.09
C ILE A 38 0.03 3.64 1.37
N LYS A 39 0.53 4.70 2.01
CA LYS A 39 0.16 5.03 3.40
C LYS A 39 -1.32 5.37 3.53
N GLN A 40 -1.88 6.13 2.60
CA GLN A 40 -3.32 6.43 2.55
C GLN A 40 -4.14 5.15 2.42
N ARG A 41 -3.85 4.29 1.44
CA ARG A 41 -4.59 3.03 1.24
C ARG A 41 -4.49 2.08 2.44
N ILE A 42 -3.33 1.97 3.07
CA ILE A 42 -3.17 1.18 4.30
C ILE A 42 -4.06 1.75 5.42
N ARG A 43 -4.00 3.07 5.65
CA ARG A 43 -4.84 3.73 6.65
C ARG A 43 -6.32 3.46 6.39
N ASP A 44 -6.78 3.70 5.16
CA ASP A 44 -8.20 3.58 4.81
C ASP A 44 -8.73 2.17 5.12
N LEU A 45 -7.86 1.15 5.10
CA LEU A 45 -8.19 -0.23 5.45
C LEU A 45 -8.18 -0.53 6.96
N ILE A 46 -7.27 0.07 7.74
CA ILE A 46 -7.02 -0.34 9.14
C ILE A 46 -7.47 0.68 10.19
N ASP A 47 -7.52 1.97 9.86
CA ASP A 47 -7.77 3.07 10.79
C ASP A 47 -8.17 4.35 10.02
N PRO A 48 -9.37 4.36 9.38
CA PRO A 48 -9.76 5.38 8.40
C PRO A 48 -9.81 6.81 8.97
N ASP A 49 -10.02 6.96 10.27
CA ASP A 49 -10.15 8.26 10.93
C ASP A 49 -8.78 8.87 11.32
N ARG A 50 -7.68 8.15 11.13
CA ARG A 50 -6.35 8.61 11.49
C ARG A 50 -5.80 9.63 10.50
N SER A 51 -5.44 10.82 10.96
CA SER A 51 -4.71 11.77 10.11
C SER A 51 -3.29 11.26 9.78
N LEU A 52 -2.87 11.41 8.52
CA LEU A 52 -1.50 11.15 8.05
C LEU A 52 -0.68 12.44 7.89
N GLY A 53 -1.21 13.58 8.35
CA GLY A 53 -0.55 14.88 8.29
C GLY A 53 -0.33 15.33 6.84
N HIS A 54 0.91 15.68 6.48
CA HIS A 54 1.24 16.16 5.12
C HIS A 54 0.86 15.17 4.01
N VAL A 55 0.76 13.88 4.31
CA VAL A 55 0.36 12.85 3.36
C VAL A 55 -1.11 13.00 2.94
N ASP A 56 -1.99 13.56 3.78
CA ASP A 56 -3.42 13.75 3.44
C ASP A 56 -3.65 14.75 2.31
N ASN A 57 -2.65 15.59 2.03
CA ASN A 57 -2.74 16.65 1.04
C ASN A 57 -1.99 16.32 -0.27
N VAL A 58 -1.39 15.13 -0.37
CA VAL A 58 -0.72 14.67 -1.59
C VAL A 58 -1.80 14.25 -2.60
N ARG A 59 -1.78 14.88 -3.78
CA ARG A 59 -2.62 14.56 -4.93
C ARG A 59 -1.80 13.83 -5.99
#